data_AF-A0A562BZD1-F1
#
_entry.id   AF-A0A562BZD1-F1
#
_cell.length_a   1.000
_cell.length_b   1.000
_cell.length_c   1.000
_cell.angle_alpha   90.00
_cell.angle_beta   90.00
_cell.angle_gamma   90.00
#
_symmetry.space_group_name_H-M   'P 1'
#
loop_
_entity.id
_entity.type
_entity.pdbx_description
1 polymer ?
#
loop_
_entity_poly.entity_id
_entity_poly.type
_entity_poly.pdbx_seq_one_letter_code
_entity_poly.pdbx_strand_id
1 'polypeptide(L)'
;MSQPDPVTPVTPVTQDVPEVSGRPVTVSVLGSCITRDNFNSRFNPDYKRWYRVGPTTNQSSMIALMSPPVDEPWEPVQEMKPYGLWNVRSDLSREILTLLPEEQPDVVVLDFFGDAHFGVVRLPDGRFVTDNRWRIHKTDLYERILAMPGTEQLSWEQDADGYFGLWVEAMDRFAAYVADQLPDTQVVVHWGFNADEVVPSGESTPRRMPSRRRRAARKRNAFWRRLNEHASSAYGWESIDLSREYYVTLDDHPWGPMEVHYTLDYYPRFLAELDRVVLTRSAPEEVRVLARELHEAAAEYTRDTARWRIAAHEHQRALAVERERPTWKRVLRPRGPGAAPVPPAPPAATATLLEALRGAVDDDAFARLSRLATTAEEHVRWLRETPPTLSAD
;
A
#
# COMPACT_ATOMS: atom_id res chain seq x y z
N MET A 1 -17.90 -32.83 -46.25
CA MET A 1 -18.36 -31.45 -46.49
C MET A 1 -19.68 -31.31 -45.76
N SER A 2 -19.64 -30.84 -44.51
CA SER A 2 -20.81 -30.61 -43.68
C SER A 2 -20.93 -29.10 -43.44
N GLN A 3 -22.12 -28.56 -43.67
CA GLN A 3 -22.41 -27.15 -43.45
C GLN A 3 -22.35 -26.80 -41.96
N PRO A 4 -21.98 -25.56 -41.59
CA PRO A 4 -22.06 -25.10 -40.21
C PRO A 4 -23.51 -24.71 -39.85
N ASP A 5 -23.90 -25.08 -38.64
CA ASP A 5 -25.19 -24.73 -38.03
C ASP A 5 -25.32 -23.22 -37.79
N PRO A 6 -26.55 -22.67 -37.82
CA PRO A 6 -26.79 -21.24 -37.64
C PRO A 6 -26.53 -20.81 -36.19
N VAL A 7 -25.83 -19.68 -36.05
CA VAL A 7 -25.56 -19.00 -34.78
C VAL A 7 -26.87 -18.46 -34.19
N THR A 8 -27.27 -18.99 -33.04
CA THR A 8 -28.37 -18.46 -32.23
C THR A 8 -27.97 -17.12 -31.60
N PRO A 9 -28.82 -16.08 -31.60
CA PRO A 9 -28.50 -14.81 -30.95
C PRO A 9 -28.41 -15.01 -29.44
N VAL A 10 -27.29 -14.61 -28.85
CA VAL A 10 -27.08 -14.55 -27.41
C VAL A 10 -27.90 -13.38 -26.86
N THR A 11 -28.94 -13.68 -26.10
CA THR A 11 -29.69 -12.70 -25.30
C THR A 11 -28.74 -12.08 -24.27
N PRO A 12 -28.78 -10.75 -24.04
CA PRO A 12 -27.98 -10.16 -22.98
C PRO A 12 -28.46 -10.73 -21.65
N VAL A 13 -27.58 -11.45 -20.96
CA VAL A 13 -27.76 -11.78 -19.55
C VAL A 13 -27.59 -10.45 -18.81
N THR A 14 -28.71 -9.81 -18.47
CA THR A 14 -28.73 -8.84 -17.38
C THR A 14 -28.28 -9.61 -16.15
N GLN A 15 -27.02 -9.40 -15.75
CA GLN A 15 -26.52 -9.82 -14.47
C GLN A 15 -27.35 -9.08 -13.42
N ASP A 16 -28.17 -9.82 -12.68
CA ASP A 16 -28.77 -9.33 -11.46
C ASP A 16 -27.62 -8.90 -10.53
N VAL A 17 -27.53 -7.60 -10.31
CA VAL A 17 -26.54 -6.98 -9.43
C VAL A 17 -26.89 -7.40 -7.99
N PRO A 18 -25.99 -8.07 -7.24
CA PRO A 18 -26.19 -8.26 -5.82
C PRO A 18 -26.21 -6.88 -5.15
N GLU A 19 -27.37 -6.52 -4.62
CA GLU A 19 -27.60 -5.31 -3.84
C GLU A 19 -26.69 -5.35 -2.59
N VAL A 20 -25.61 -4.56 -2.58
CA VAL A 20 -24.76 -4.38 -1.38
C VAL A 20 -25.44 -3.36 -0.46
N SER A 21 -26.61 -3.69 0.08
CA SER A 21 -27.26 -2.84 1.10
C SER A 21 -27.52 -3.65 2.37
N GLY A 22 -26.65 -3.49 3.36
CA GLY A 22 -26.94 -3.83 4.76
C GLY A 22 -25.85 -4.60 5.52
N ARG A 23 -24.91 -5.28 4.84
CA ARG A 23 -23.81 -5.98 5.52
C ARG A 23 -22.45 -5.31 5.30
N PRO A 24 -21.55 -5.33 6.31
CA PRO A 24 -20.17 -4.95 6.11
C PRO A 24 -19.49 -5.77 5.01
N VAL A 25 -18.64 -5.11 4.23
CA VAL A 25 -17.81 -5.69 3.17
C VAL A 25 -16.70 -6.51 3.83
N THR A 26 -16.57 -7.76 3.43
CA THR A 26 -15.56 -8.67 3.96
C THR A 26 -14.25 -8.46 3.21
N VAL A 27 -13.21 -8.08 3.95
CA VAL A 27 -11.89 -7.79 3.40
C VAL A 27 -10.87 -8.78 3.96
N SER A 28 -10.23 -9.52 3.09
CA SER A 28 -9.05 -10.32 3.40
C SER A 28 -7.78 -9.55 3.04
N VAL A 29 -6.74 -9.71 3.87
CA VAL A 29 -5.46 -9.01 3.69
C VAL A 29 -4.34 -10.02 3.53
N LEU A 30 -3.68 -9.99 2.37
CA LEU A 30 -2.47 -10.75 2.07
C LEU A 30 -1.33 -9.74 1.93
N GLY A 31 -0.69 -9.42 3.04
CA GLY A 31 0.22 -8.28 3.07
C GLY A 31 0.89 -8.10 4.41
N SER A 32 0.89 -6.89 4.93
CA SER A 32 1.61 -6.51 6.15
C SER A 32 0.80 -5.57 7.04
N CYS A 33 1.45 -5.04 8.09
CA CYS A 33 0.85 -4.01 8.95
C CYS A 33 0.43 -2.76 8.17
N ILE A 34 1.08 -2.46 7.05
CA ILE A 34 0.76 -1.30 6.20
C ILE A 34 -0.67 -1.36 5.70
N THR A 35 -1.14 -2.55 5.30
CA THR A 35 -2.52 -2.77 4.87
C THR A 35 -3.43 -3.07 6.05
N ARG A 36 -3.03 -4.00 6.93
CA ARG A 36 -3.89 -4.50 8.00
C ARG A 36 -4.28 -3.41 8.99
N ASP A 37 -3.38 -2.48 9.30
CA ASP A 37 -3.64 -1.45 10.31
C ASP A 37 -4.68 -0.42 9.85
N ASN A 38 -4.97 -0.32 8.55
CA ASN A 38 -6.12 0.46 8.08
C ASN A 38 -7.46 -0.09 8.61
N PHE A 39 -7.49 -1.35 9.06
CA PHE A 39 -8.64 -2.00 9.71
C PHE A 39 -8.44 -2.13 11.23
N ASN A 40 -7.94 -1.05 11.85
CA ASN A 40 -7.76 -0.96 13.30
C ASN A 40 -8.49 0.28 13.84
N SER A 41 -9.33 0.09 14.87
CA SER A 41 -10.14 1.17 15.45
C SER A 41 -9.30 2.27 16.14
N ARG A 42 -8.00 2.06 16.35
CA ARG A 42 -7.08 3.12 16.78
C ARG A 42 -6.81 4.14 15.67
N PHE A 43 -6.82 3.72 14.41
CA PHE A 43 -6.55 4.58 13.26
C PHE A 43 -7.82 4.97 12.51
N ASN A 44 -8.76 4.03 12.37
CA ASN A 44 -10.05 4.24 11.72
C ASN A 44 -11.18 3.78 12.66
N PRO A 45 -11.61 4.58 13.65
CA PRO A 45 -12.54 4.14 14.71
C PRO A 45 -13.80 3.43 14.20
N ASP A 46 -14.38 3.93 13.11
CA ASP A 46 -15.68 3.50 12.59
C ASP A 46 -15.60 2.51 11.42
N TYR A 47 -14.40 1.97 11.10
CA TYR A 47 -14.25 1.09 9.92
C TYR A 47 -15.20 -0.12 9.96
N LYS A 48 -15.53 -0.63 11.17
CA LYS A 48 -16.38 -1.80 11.38
C LYS A 48 -17.84 -1.58 10.97
N ARG A 49 -18.27 -0.34 10.77
CA ARG A 49 -19.58 -0.04 10.18
C ARG A 49 -19.65 -0.54 8.74
N TRP A 50 -18.52 -0.53 8.04
CA TRP A 50 -18.44 -0.76 6.60
C TRP A 50 -17.67 -2.01 6.22
N TYR A 51 -16.75 -2.45 7.07
CA TYR A 51 -15.84 -3.55 6.77
C TYR A 51 -15.77 -4.57 7.90
N ARG A 52 -15.67 -5.84 7.51
CA ARG A 52 -15.32 -6.98 8.36
C ARG A 52 -13.99 -7.54 7.86
N VAL A 53 -13.03 -7.75 8.75
CA VAL A 53 -11.76 -8.37 8.36
C VAL A 53 -11.93 -9.89 8.36
N GLY A 54 -11.73 -10.50 7.19
CA GLY A 54 -11.73 -11.96 7.00
C GLY A 54 -10.35 -12.58 7.27
N PRO A 55 -10.05 -13.76 6.70
CA PRO A 55 -8.73 -14.37 6.78
C PRO A 55 -7.62 -13.43 6.32
N THR A 56 -6.48 -13.47 7.01
CA THR A 56 -5.31 -12.67 6.65
C THR A 56 -4.05 -13.53 6.68
N THR A 57 -3.03 -13.11 5.94
CA THR A 57 -1.64 -13.54 6.17
C THR A 57 -0.76 -12.30 6.28
N ASN A 58 0.37 -12.42 6.96
CA ASN A 58 1.22 -11.28 7.28
C ASN A 58 2.67 -11.53 6.90
N GLN A 59 3.28 -10.59 6.18
CA GLN A 59 4.72 -10.54 5.91
C GLN A 59 5.27 -11.79 5.20
N SER A 60 4.42 -12.45 4.40
CA SER A 60 4.80 -13.54 3.50
C SER A 60 5.21 -12.97 2.14
N SER A 61 6.20 -13.61 1.50
CA SER A 61 6.49 -13.40 0.08
C SER A 61 5.42 -14.08 -0.77
N MET A 62 5.04 -13.49 -1.90
CA MET A 62 4.14 -14.14 -2.86
C MET A 62 4.76 -15.44 -3.42
N ILE A 63 6.08 -15.45 -3.64
CA ILE A 63 6.81 -16.65 -4.11
C ILE A 63 6.60 -17.81 -3.15
N ALA A 64 6.79 -17.53 -1.85
CA ALA A 64 6.60 -18.51 -0.80
C ALA A 64 5.12 -18.88 -0.67
N LEU A 65 4.21 -17.90 -0.68
CA LEU A 65 2.77 -18.11 -0.54
C LEU A 65 2.23 -19.10 -1.60
N MET A 66 2.70 -18.98 -2.85
CA MET A 66 2.30 -19.83 -3.97
C MET A 66 3.21 -21.05 -4.19
N SER A 67 3.97 -21.45 -3.17
CA SER A 67 4.72 -22.71 -3.09
C SER A 67 3.91 -23.76 -2.31
N PRO A 68 4.13 -25.06 -2.53
CA PRO A 68 3.61 -26.10 -1.64
C PRO A 68 3.99 -25.84 -0.17
N PRO A 69 3.15 -26.23 0.79
CA PRO A 69 3.39 -26.01 2.22
C PRO A 69 4.63 -26.77 2.74
N VAL A 70 5.17 -26.28 3.85
CA VAL A 70 6.31 -26.86 4.55
C VAL A 70 5.85 -27.38 5.90
N ASP A 71 5.57 -28.68 5.97
CA ASP A 71 5.08 -29.38 7.17
C ASP A 71 6.24 -29.93 8.03
N GLU A 72 7.26 -29.10 8.22
CA GLU A 72 8.38 -29.45 9.10
C GLU A 72 8.08 -28.97 10.53
N PRO A 73 8.31 -29.82 11.55
CA PRO A 73 8.15 -29.38 12.92
C PRO A 73 9.15 -28.28 13.24
N TRP A 74 8.73 -27.33 14.08
CA TRP A 74 9.57 -26.22 14.51
C TRP A 74 9.19 -25.79 15.92
N GLU A 75 10.19 -25.28 16.63
CA GLU A 75 10.05 -24.66 17.95
C GLU A 75 10.73 -23.29 17.95
N PRO A 76 10.17 -22.30 18.66
CA PRO A 76 10.82 -21.01 18.80
C PRO A 76 12.08 -21.14 19.68
N VAL A 77 13.22 -20.60 19.23
CA VAL A 77 14.47 -20.59 20.01
C VAL A 77 14.57 -19.41 20.98
N GLN A 78 13.57 -18.53 20.98
CA GLN A 78 13.40 -17.42 21.91
C GLN A 78 11.91 -17.13 22.12
N GLU A 79 11.55 -16.40 23.17
CA GLU A 79 10.15 -16.08 23.47
C GLU A 79 9.45 -15.41 22.28
N MET A 80 8.34 -16.01 21.83
CA MET A 80 7.51 -15.49 20.76
C MET A 80 6.07 -15.33 21.26
N LYS A 81 5.54 -14.12 21.11
CA LYS A 81 4.12 -13.83 21.38
C LYS A 81 3.22 -14.66 20.44
N PRO A 82 1.96 -14.92 20.80
CA PRO A 82 1.02 -15.70 19.97
C PRO A 82 0.94 -15.24 18.51
N TYR A 83 0.95 -13.92 18.28
CA TYR A 83 0.98 -13.35 16.93
C TYR A 83 2.23 -13.76 16.12
N GLY A 84 3.40 -13.82 16.76
CA GLY A 84 4.63 -14.29 16.12
C GLY A 84 4.56 -15.77 15.76
N LEU A 85 4.02 -16.60 16.66
CA LEU A 85 3.84 -18.04 16.42
C LEU A 85 2.87 -18.30 15.26
N TRP A 86 1.73 -17.59 15.26
CA TRP A 86 0.77 -17.61 14.16
C TRP A 86 1.43 -17.21 12.85
N ASN A 87 2.24 -16.16 12.83
CA ASN A 87 2.88 -15.69 11.61
C ASN A 87 3.81 -16.74 10.99
N VAL A 88 4.61 -17.45 11.80
CA VAL A 88 5.45 -18.55 11.31
C VAL A 88 4.59 -19.69 10.77
N ARG A 89 3.59 -20.12 11.56
CA ARG A 89 2.71 -21.22 11.17
C ARG A 89 1.98 -20.92 9.86
N SER A 90 1.39 -19.74 9.74
CA SER A 90 0.60 -19.31 8.58
C SER A 90 1.47 -19.18 7.32
N ASP A 91 2.72 -18.72 7.45
CA ASP A 91 3.67 -18.76 6.32
C ASP A 91 3.94 -20.21 5.92
N LEU A 92 4.34 -21.09 6.83
CA LEU A 92 4.70 -22.47 6.46
C LEU A 92 3.53 -23.30 5.93
N SER A 93 2.33 -23.16 6.53
CA SER A 93 1.15 -23.96 6.17
C SER A 93 0.42 -23.47 4.93
N ARG A 94 0.63 -22.20 4.54
CA ARG A 94 -0.11 -21.54 3.44
C ARG A 94 -1.63 -21.57 3.64
N GLU A 95 -2.10 -21.66 4.89
CA GLU A 95 -3.52 -21.86 5.25
C GLU A 95 -4.48 -20.84 4.63
N ILE A 96 -3.99 -19.63 4.33
CA ILE A 96 -4.78 -18.58 3.69
C ILE A 96 -5.35 -19.03 2.32
N LEU A 97 -4.67 -19.92 1.60
CA LEU A 97 -5.15 -20.47 0.32
C LEU A 97 -6.29 -21.47 0.48
N THR A 98 -6.57 -21.94 1.69
CA THR A 98 -7.76 -22.74 2.01
C THR A 98 -8.86 -21.85 2.58
N LEU A 99 -8.49 -20.92 3.47
CA LEU A 99 -9.42 -20.05 4.18
C LEU A 99 -10.14 -19.05 3.26
N LEU A 100 -9.47 -18.58 2.20
CA LEU A 100 -10.08 -17.64 1.26
C LEU A 100 -11.32 -18.23 0.54
N PRO A 101 -11.26 -19.43 -0.09
CA PRO A 101 -12.41 -20.04 -0.73
C PRO A 101 -13.54 -20.40 0.24
N GLU A 102 -13.19 -20.70 1.49
CA GLU A 102 -14.17 -20.96 2.55
C GLU A 102 -14.92 -19.69 2.96
N GLU A 103 -14.24 -18.54 3.04
CA GLU A 103 -14.84 -17.27 3.45
C GLU A 103 -15.52 -16.51 2.30
N GLN A 104 -15.03 -16.65 1.05
CA GLN A 104 -15.45 -15.87 -0.12
C GLN A 104 -15.48 -14.35 0.17
N PRO A 105 -14.32 -13.72 0.48
CA PRO A 105 -14.29 -12.29 0.79
C PRO A 105 -14.74 -11.44 -0.41
N ASP A 106 -15.40 -10.32 -0.14
CA ASP A 106 -15.79 -9.36 -1.18
C ASP A 106 -14.54 -8.71 -1.82
N VAL A 107 -13.51 -8.49 -1.00
CA VAL A 107 -12.24 -7.86 -1.39
C VAL A 107 -11.04 -8.62 -0.82
N VAL A 108 -10.01 -8.80 -1.63
CA VAL A 108 -8.66 -9.17 -1.21
C VAL A 108 -7.72 -7.99 -1.45
N VAL A 109 -7.06 -7.50 -0.40
CA VAL A 109 -6.06 -6.45 -0.51
C VAL A 109 -4.66 -7.05 -0.41
N LEU A 110 -3.82 -6.78 -1.42
CA LEU A 110 -2.45 -7.26 -1.51
C LEU A 110 -1.45 -6.14 -1.20
N ASP A 111 -0.41 -6.45 -0.42
CA ASP A 111 0.83 -5.67 -0.45
C ASP A 111 2.05 -6.59 -0.50
N PHE A 112 3.13 -6.10 -1.11
CA PHE A 112 4.34 -6.89 -1.35
C PHE A 112 5.46 -6.59 -0.35
N PHE A 113 5.10 -6.30 0.91
CA PHE A 113 6.08 -6.02 1.94
C PHE A 113 7.08 -7.17 2.12
N GLY A 114 6.61 -8.42 2.13
CA GLY A 114 7.47 -9.60 2.30
C GLY A 114 8.53 -9.70 1.21
N ASP A 115 8.13 -9.52 -0.05
CA ASP A 115 9.01 -9.53 -1.21
C ASP A 115 9.99 -8.35 -1.23
N ALA A 116 9.55 -7.17 -0.80
CA ALA A 116 10.42 -5.99 -0.74
C ALA A 116 11.45 -6.06 0.41
N HIS A 117 11.18 -6.80 1.49
CA HIS A 117 12.00 -6.74 2.72
C HIS A 117 12.75 -8.01 3.09
N PHE A 118 12.32 -9.19 2.64
CA PHE A 118 12.83 -10.46 3.17
C PHE A 118 13.48 -11.33 2.10
N GLY A 119 12.87 -11.45 0.92
CA GLY A 119 13.25 -12.49 -0.02
C GLY A 119 12.71 -13.86 0.41
N VAL A 120 13.28 -14.93 -0.16
CA VAL A 120 12.87 -16.32 0.11
C VAL A 120 14.06 -17.25 0.27
N VAL A 121 13.82 -18.37 0.95
CA VAL A 121 14.73 -19.52 0.99
C VAL A 121 14.12 -20.62 0.13
N ARG A 122 14.85 -21.09 -0.88
CA ARG A 122 14.53 -22.26 -1.68
C ARG A 122 15.09 -23.51 -1.02
N LEU A 123 14.23 -24.49 -0.77
CA LEU A 123 14.59 -25.78 -0.21
C LEU A 123 15.12 -26.73 -1.31
N PRO A 124 15.86 -27.80 -0.94
CA PRO A 124 16.42 -28.75 -1.91
C PRO A 124 15.38 -29.44 -2.81
N ASP A 125 14.13 -29.56 -2.32
CA ASP A 125 13.01 -30.11 -3.08
C ASP A 125 12.24 -29.08 -3.93
N GLY A 126 12.72 -27.83 -3.96
CA GLY A 126 12.16 -26.74 -4.76
C GLY A 126 11.06 -25.93 -4.09
N ARG A 127 10.63 -26.28 -2.86
CA ARG A 127 9.69 -25.45 -2.09
C ARG A 127 10.34 -24.15 -1.61
N PHE A 128 9.52 -23.17 -1.27
CA PHE A 128 9.96 -21.86 -0.78
C PHE A 128 9.41 -21.53 0.61
N VAL A 129 10.24 -20.89 1.42
CA VAL A 129 9.90 -20.27 2.71
C VAL A 129 10.22 -18.78 2.64
N THR A 130 9.37 -17.91 3.21
CA THR A 130 9.70 -16.48 3.26
C THR A 130 10.90 -16.29 4.18
N ASP A 131 11.94 -15.58 3.75
CA ASP A 131 13.16 -15.37 4.56
C ASP A 131 12.97 -14.27 5.63
N ASN A 132 11.88 -14.39 6.39
CA ASN A 132 11.45 -13.37 7.33
C ASN A 132 12.33 -13.38 8.58
N ARG A 133 13.36 -12.52 8.56
CA ARG A 133 14.28 -12.32 9.69
C ARG A 133 13.63 -11.91 11.02
N TRP A 134 12.37 -11.46 11.01
CA TRP A 134 11.63 -11.13 12.23
C TRP A 134 10.86 -12.31 12.81
N ARG A 135 10.74 -13.40 12.05
CA ARG A 135 9.92 -14.59 12.35
C ARG A 135 10.73 -15.87 12.22
N ILE A 136 10.85 -16.43 11.02
CA ILE A 136 11.40 -17.78 10.83
C ILE A 136 12.83 -17.94 11.37
N HIS A 137 13.67 -16.89 11.30
CA HIS A 137 15.04 -16.88 11.88
C HIS A 137 15.07 -17.10 13.40
N LYS A 138 13.92 -17.02 14.07
CA LYS A 138 13.75 -17.18 15.51
C LYS A 138 13.23 -18.58 15.87
N THR A 139 13.35 -19.53 14.94
CA THR A 139 12.94 -20.93 15.11
C THR A 139 14.12 -21.85 14.84
N ASP A 140 14.09 -23.03 15.45
CA ASP A 140 15.11 -24.06 15.25
C ASP A 140 15.10 -24.62 13.82
N LEU A 141 13.97 -24.50 13.12
CA LEU A 141 13.81 -24.90 11.73
C LEU A 141 14.69 -24.11 10.78
N TYR A 142 14.90 -22.81 11.03
CA TYR A 142 15.71 -21.99 10.13
C TYR A 142 17.17 -22.45 10.06
N GLU A 143 17.78 -22.76 11.20
CA GLU A 143 19.14 -23.30 11.24
C GLU A 143 19.22 -24.67 10.55
N ARG A 144 18.20 -25.52 10.75
CA ARG A 144 18.09 -26.81 10.06
C ARG A 144 18.02 -26.62 8.54
N ILE A 145 17.17 -25.71 8.04
CA ILE A 145 17.02 -25.42 6.62
C ILE A 145 18.36 -24.95 6.01
N LEU A 146 19.06 -24.04 6.68
CA LEU A 146 20.34 -23.54 6.18
C LEU A 146 21.45 -24.59 6.19
N ALA A 147 21.37 -25.60 7.04
CA ALA A 147 22.31 -26.72 7.06
C ALA A 147 22.03 -27.77 5.96
N MET A 148 20.87 -27.73 5.31
CA MET A 148 20.54 -28.68 4.23
C MET A 148 21.33 -28.36 2.95
N PRO A 149 22.04 -29.36 2.37
CA PRO A 149 22.71 -29.18 1.09
C PRO A 149 21.72 -28.88 -0.03
N GLY A 150 21.99 -27.85 -0.83
CA GLY A 150 21.11 -27.41 -1.93
C GLY A 150 20.08 -26.35 -1.54
N THR A 151 20.09 -25.88 -0.29
CA THR A 151 19.32 -24.69 0.11
C THR A 151 19.92 -23.42 -0.48
N GLU A 152 19.09 -22.55 -1.03
CA GLU A 152 19.49 -21.26 -1.60
C GLU A 152 18.70 -20.10 -0.97
N GLN A 153 19.40 -19.04 -0.53
CA GLN A 153 18.75 -17.77 -0.15
C GLN A 153 18.69 -16.88 -1.38
N LEU A 154 17.49 -16.39 -1.72
CA LEU A 154 17.23 -15.58 -2.90
C LEU A 154 16.64 -14.24 -2.47
N SER A 155 17.25 -13.14 -2.91
CA SER A 155 16.68 -11.81 -2.72
C SER A 155 16.94 -10.90 -3.91
N TRP A 156 16.09 -9.90 -4.07
CA TRP A 156 16.25 -8.88 -5.11
C TRP A 156 17.52 -8.04 -4.92
N GLU A 157 18.06 -7.94 -3.70
CA GLU A 157 19.34 -7.25 -3.48
C GLU A 157 20.53 -7.99 -4.09
N GLN A 158 20.42 -9.30 -4.31
CA GLN A 158 21.43 -10.13 -4.95
C GLN A 158 21.20 -10.25 -6.47
N ASP A 159 19.97 -10.55 -6.87
CA ASP A 159 19.55 -10.64 -8.27
C ASP A 159 18.12 -10.12 -8.43
N ALA A 160 17.99 -8.83 -8.77
CA ALA A 160 16.70 -8.17 -8.89
C ALA A 160 15.84 -8.73 -10.03
N ASP A 161 16.45 -9.15 -11.14
CA ASP A 161 15.71 -9.64 -12.31
C ASP A 161 15.29 -11.10 -12.13
N GLY A 162 16.19 -11.95 -11.62
CA GLY A 162 15.86 -13.34 -11.28
C GLY A 162 14.78 -13.43 -10.19
N TYR A 163 14.91 -12.64 -9.12
CA TYR A 163 13.88 -12.60 -8.07
C TYR A 163 12.54 -12.09 -8.61
N PHE A 164 12.56 -11.03 -9.44
CA PHE A 164 11.34 -10.52 -10.06
C PHE A 164 10.66 -11.56 -10.95
N GLY A 165 11.43 -12.33 -11.73
CA GLY A 165 10.89 -13.43 -12.55
C GLY A 165 10.15 -14.47 -11.71
N LEU A 166 10.77 -14.95 -10.62
CA LEU A 166 10.12 -15.88 -9.68
C LEU A 166 8.85 -15.30 -9.05
N TRP A 167 8.88 -14.02 -8.72
CA TRP A 167 7.73 -13.33 -8.17
C TRP A 167 6.59 -13.19 -9.19
N VAL A 168 6.87 -12.89 -10.46
CA VAL A 168 5.87 -12.86 -11.53
C VAL A 168 5.23 -14.22 -11.72
N GLU A 169 6.01 -15.30 -11.78
CA GLU A 169 5.46 -16.66 -11.89
C GLU A 169 4.52 -17.01 -10.71
N ALA A 170 4.84 -16.54 -9.50
CA ALA A 170 3.99 -16.72 -8.33
C ALA A 170 2.71 -15.88 -8.42
N MET A 171 2.82 -14.63 -8.88
CA MET A 171 1.66 -13.76 -9.11
C MET A 171 0.73 -14.33 -10.19
N ASP A 172 1.26 -14.92 -11.26
CA ASP A 172 0.46 -15.58 -12.29
C ASP A 172 -0.34 -16.76 -11.73
N ARG A 173 0.30 -17.58 -10.88
CA ARG A 173 -0.40 -18.66 -10.16
C ARG A 173 -1.47 -18.11 -9.21
N PHE A 174 -1.17 -17.02 -8.51
CA PHE A 174 -2.14 -16.40 -7.60
C PHE A 174 -3.33 -15.82 -8.36
N ALA A 175 -3.09 -15.14 -9.50
CA ALA A 175 -4.16 -14.61 -10.35
C ALA A 175 -5.05 -15.72 -10.92
N ALA A 176 -4.46 -16.83 -11.39
CA ALA A 176 -5.20 -18.01 -11.81
C ALA A 176 -6.03 -18.60 -10.66
N TYR A 177 -5.45 -18.70 -9.47
CA TYR A 177 -6.13 -19.16 -8.27
C TYR A 177 -7.32 -18.27 -7.88
N VAL A 178 -7.17 -16.95 -7.92
CA VAL A 178 -8.28 -16.00 -7.65
C VAL A 178 -9.38 -16.18 -8.69
N ALA A 179 -9.04 -16.25 -9.97
CA ALA A 179 -10.03 -16.41 -11.03
C ALA A 179 -10.84 -17.71 -10.91
N ASP A 180 -10.22 -18.78 -10.43
CA ASP A 180 -10.84 -20.10 -10.28
C ASP A 180 -11.63 -20.24 -8.97
N GLN A 181 -11.04 -19.83 -7.84
CA GLN A 181 -11.56 -20.10 -6.50
C GLN A 181 -12.36 -18.94 -5.90
N LEU A 182 -12.18 -17.73 -6.43
CA LEU A 182 -12.72 -16.47 -5.90
C LEU A 182 -13.29 -15.57 -7.03
N PRO A 183 -14.17 -16.09 -7.92
CA PRO A 183 -14.60 -15.38 -9.12
C PRO A 183 -15.35 -14.07 -8.82
N ASP A 184 -15.96 -13.97 -7.64
CA ASP A 184 -16.70 -12.79 -7.19
C ASP A 184 -15.90 -11.88 -6.26
N THR A 185 -14.62 -12.16 -6.00
CA THR A 185 -13.76 -11.33 -5.16
C THR A 185 -13.06 -10.27 -5.98
N GLN A 186 -13.10 -9.01 -5.52
CA GLN A 186 -12.28 -7.95 -6.10
C GLN A 186 -10.88 -7.97 -5.49
N VAL A 187 -9.85 -7.97 -6.31
CA VAL A 187 -8.47 -7.80 -5.83
C VAL A 187 -8.04 -6.35 -5.94
N VAL A 188 -7.40 -5.84 -4.89
CA VAL A 188 -6.89 -4.48 -4.80
C VAL A 188 -5.41 -4.52 -4.43
N VAL A 189 -4.58 -3.86 -5.22
CA VAL A 189 -3.14 -3.73 -4.96
C VAL A 189 -2.88 -2.48 -4.13
N HIS A 190 -2.38 -2.65 -2.92
CA HIS A 190 -1.95 -1.57 -2.05
C HIS A 190 -0.47 -1.26 -2.25
N TRP A 191 -0.16 -0.05 -2.69
CA TRP A 191 1.21 0.39 -2.96
C TRP A 191 1.91 0.85 -1.67
N GLY A 192 2.51 -0.10 -0.95
CA GLY A 192 3.41 0.21 0.16
C GLY A 192 4.72 0.86 -0.30
N PHE A 193 5.34 1.63 0.60
CA PHE A 193 6.65 2.28 0.41
C PHE A 193 7.35 2.56 1.75
N ASN A 194 8.66 2.82 1.70
CA ASN A 194 9.45 3.24 2.85
C ASN A 194 9.53 4.76 2.89
N ALA A 195 9.03 5.38 3.95
CA ALA A 195 9.31 6.77 4.29
C ALA A 195 10.80 6.94 4.61
N ASP A 196 11.39 8.08 4.20
CA ASP A 196 12.78 8.42 4.47
C ASP A 196 12.96 9.62 5.41
N GLU A 197 11.86 10.05 6.04
CA GLU A 197 11.78 11.11 7.05
C GLU A 197 10.93 10.66 8.26
N VAL A 198 11.23 11.22 9.43
CA VAL A 198 10.56 10.94 10.72
C VAL A 198 10.25 12.24 11.45
N VAL A 199 9.06 12.36 12.04
CA VAL A 199 8.76 13.43 13.00
C VAL A 199 9.24 12.99 14.38
N PRO A 200 10.21 13.69 15.00
CA PRO A 200 10.69 13.37 16.33
C PRO A 200 9.61 13.53 17.40
N SER A 201 9.75 12.80 18.50
CA SER A 201 8.80 12.85 19.62
C SER A 201 8.63 14.27 20.15
N GLY A 202 7.38 14.72 20.29
CA GLY A 202 7.03 16.07 20.75
C GLY A 202 7.35 17.22 19.77
N GLU A 203 7.81 16.92 18.55
CA GLU A 203 8.07 17.92 17.51
C GLU A 203 7.00 17.88 16.41
N SER A 204 6.89 18.96 15.64
CA SER A 204 6.01 19.03 14.47
C SER A 204 6.77 19.00 13.14
N THR A 205 8.11 19.06 13.16
CA THR A 205 8.91 19.15 11.94
C THR A 205 9.56 17.80 11.64
N PRO A 206 9.31 17.19 10.47
CA PRO A 206 10.00 15.99 10.04
C PRO A 206 11.50 16.21 10.02
N ARG A 207 12.27 15.13 10.12
CA ARG A 207 13.72 15.09 9.93
C ARG A 207 14.07 13.96 9.00
N ARG A 208 15.05 14.21 8.13
CA ARG A 208 15.60 13.17 7.27
C ARG A 208 16.21 12.06 8.11
N MET A 209 15.92 10.83 7.76
CA MET A 209 16.62 9.69 8.34
C MET A 209 18.11 9.72 7.95
N PRO A 210 18.98 9.02 8.70
CA PRO A 210 20.39 8.90 8.37
C PRO A 210 20.62 8.47 6.92
N SER A 211 21.64 9.04 6.26
CA SER A 211 21.85 8.86 4.81
C SER A 211 21.91 7.40 4.34
N ARG A 212 22.46 6.50 5.17
CA ARG A 212 22.49 5.05 4.92
C ARG A 212 21.08 4.45 4.86
N ARG A 213 20.20 4.81 5.80
CA ARG A 213 18.80 4.36 5.83
C ARG A 213 18.04 4.86 4.61
N ARG A 214 18.15 6.17 4.30
CA ARG A 214 17.48 6.72 3.10
C ARG A 214 17.94 6.07 1.79
N ARG A 215 19.23 5.78 1.64
CA ARG A 215 19.74 5.07 0.45
C ARG A 215 19.15 3.66 0.34
N ALA A 216 19.02 2.95 1.46
CA ALA A 216 18.37 1.64 1.49
C ALA A 216 16.87 1.74 1.17
N ALA A 217 16.14 2.67 1.79
CA ALA A 217 14.73 2.94 1.53
C ALA A 217 14.48 3.27 0.05
N ARG A 218 15.32 4.10 -0.59
CA ARG A 218 15.20 4.42 -2.02
C ARG A 218 15.40 3.22 -2.93
N LYS A 219 16.42 2.41 -2.68
CA LYS A 219 16.65 1.17 -3.46
C LYS A 219 15.46 0.21 -3.31
N ARG A 220 14.98 0.03 -2.08
CA ARG A 220 13.82 -0.82 -1.80
C ARG A 220 12.54 -0.29 -2.44
N ASN A 221 12.29 1.01 -2.37
CA ASN A 221 11.12 1.63 -3.00
C ASN A 221 11.16 1.52 -4.52
N ALA A 222 12.34 1.56 -5.14
CA ALA A 222 12.47 1.34 -6.58
C ALA A 222 12.06 -0.11 -6.95
N PHE A 223 12.53 -1.10 -6.19
CA PHE A 223 12.15 -2.49 -6.43
C PHE A 223 10.67 -2.75 -6.10
N TRP A 224 10.18 -2.26 -4.97
CA TRP A 224 8.79 -2.41 -4.57
C TRP A 224 7.83 -1.75 -5.57
N ARG A 225 8.20 -0.58 -6.10
CA ARG A 225 7.45 0.06 -7.18
C ARG A 225 7.33 -0.83 -8.41
N ARG A 226 8.41 -1.53 -8.81
CA ARG A 226 8.37 -2.50 -9.91
C ARG A 226 7.35 -3.62 -9.65
N LEU A 227 7.29 -4.14 -8.42
CA LEU A 227 6.27 -5.13 -8.02
C LEU A 227 4.85 -4.54 -8.13
N ASN A 228 4.64 -3.37 -7.54
CA ASN A 228 3.33 -2.71 -7.53
C ASN A 228 2.83 -2.38 -8.95
N GLU A 229 3.71 -1.85 -9.81
CA GLU A 229 3.43 -1.51 -11.22
C GLU A 229 3.04 -2.76 -12.01
N HIS A 230 3.76 -3.87 -11.84
CA HIS A 230 3.42 -5.12 -12.50
C HIS A 230 2.06 -5.65 -12.04
N ALA A 231 1.85 -5.80 -10.73
CA ALA A 231 0.59 -6.34 -10.19
C ALA A 231 -0.63 -5.51 -10.60
N SER A 232 -0.50 -4.18 -10.64
CA SER A 232 -1.61 -3.27 -10.98
C SER A 232 -1.93 -3.24 -12.48
N SER A 233 -1.00 -3.67 -13.35
CA SER A 233 -1.18 -3.60 -14.81
C SER A 233 -1.43 -4.96 -15.47
N ALA A 234 -0.88 -6.04 -14.92
CA ALA A 234 -0.93 -7.36 -15.54
C ALA A 234 -2.28 -8.07 -15.40
N TYR A 235 -3.02 -7.83 -14.30
CA TYR A 235 -4.18 -8.65 -13.92
C TYR A 235 -5.52 -7.91 -13.94
N GLY A 236 -5.54 -6.63 -14.37
CA GLY A 236 -6.75 -5.80 -14.39
C GLY A 236 -7.29 -5.44 -13.00
N TRP A 237 -6.45 -5.53 -11.96
CA TRP A 237 -6.82 -5.20 -10.59
C TRP A 237 -6.75 -3.70 -10.31
N GLU A 238 -7.66 -3.22 -9.46
CA GLU A 238 -7.61 -1.85 -8.96
C GLU A 238 -6.40 -1.67 -8.03
N SER A 239 -5.96 -0.41 -7.87
CA SER A 239 -4.83 -0.10 -7.00
C SER A 239 -5.06 1.16 -6.17
N ILE A 240 -4.44 1.17 -5.00
CA ILE A 240 -4.41 2.32 -4.10
C ILE A 240 -2.94 2.77 -4.01
N ASP A 241 -2.59 3.85 -4.70
CA ASP A 241 -1.26 4.48 -4.69
C ASP A 241 -1.25 5.84 -3.97
N LEU A 242 -0.84 5.79 -2.71
CA LEU A 242 -0.61 6.96 -1.86
C LEU A 242 0.88 7.35 -1.79
N SER A 243 1.77 6.65 -2.50
CA SER A 243 3.22 6.86 -2.40
C SER A 243 3.70 8.22 -2.92
N ARG A 244 2.84 8.92 -3.67
CA ARG A 244 3.12 10.23 -4.27
C ARG A 244 2.55 11.40 -3.45
N GLU A 245 1.85 11.11 -2.36
CA GLU A 245 1.17 12.12 -1.54
C GLU A 245 2.06 12.70 -0.42
N TYR A 246 3.30 12.21 -0.26
CA TYR A 246 4.28 12.59 0.78
C TYR A 246 3.82 12.22 2.20
N TYR A 247 4.27 11.05 2.66
CA TYR A 247 4.09 10.60 4.04
C TYR A 247 5.44 10.36 4.71
N VAL A 248 5.46 10.61 6.01
CA VAL A 248 6.62 10.41 6.89
C VAL A 248 6.27 9.42 8.00
N THR A 249 7.25 8.97 8.79
CA THR A 249 6.96 8.22 10.03
C THR A 249 6.97 9.12 11.26
N LEU A 250 6.55 8.58 12.41
CA LEU A 250 6.47 9.26 13.70
C LEU A 250 7.28 8.47 14.75
N ASP A 251 8.09 9.15 15.57
CA ASP A 251 8.72 8.52 16.74
C ASP A 251 7.67 8.02 17.73
N ASP A 252 6.58 8.78 17.92
CA ASP A 252 5.47 8.45 18.80
C ASP A 252 4.40 7.58 18.13
N HIS A 253 4.71 6.93 17.00
CA HIS A 253 3.75 6.05 16.35
C HIS A 253 3.27 4.96 17.33
N PRO A 254 1.98 4.59 17.36
CA PRO A 254 1.44 3.52 18.22
C PRO A 254 2.21 2.20 18.23
N TRP A 255 2.91 1.90 17.13
CA TRP A 255 3.70 0.69 16.92
C TRP A 255 5.22 0.91 16.96
N GLY A 256 5.64 2.11 17.38
CA GLY A 256 7.03 2.58 17.32
C GLY A 256 7.45 3.06 15.93
N PRO A 257 8.59 3.76 15.83
CA PRO A 257 9.07 4.33 14.57
C PRO A 257 9.56 3.25 13.61
N MET A 258 8.98 3.20 12.41
CA MET A 258 9.43 2.34 11.31
C MET A 258 9.13 3.03 9.98
N GLU A 259 9.97 2.80 8.97
CA GLU A 259 9.84 3.39 7.62
C GLU A 259 8.48 3.11 6.95
N VAL A 260 7.69 2.17 7.47
CA VAL A 260 6.38 1.78 6.95
C VAL A 260 5.20 2.09 7.90
N HIS A 261 5.47 2.78 9.01
CA HIS A 261 4.46 3.29 9.92
C HIS A 261 4.26 4.77 9.64
N TYR A 262 3.29 5.10 8.80
CA TYR A 262 3.11 6.46 8.30
C TYR A 262 2.44 7.38 9.34
N THR A 263 2.30 8.65 8.99
CA THR A 263 1.51 9.60 9.79
C THR A 263 0.05 9.15 9.88
N LEU A 264 -0.63 9.52 10.96
CA LEU A 264 -1.94 8.95 11.32
C LEU A 264 -3.05 9.25 10.30
N ASP A 265 -2.90 10.33 9.53
CA ASP A 265 -3.79 10.74 8.44
C ASP A 265 -3.68 9.85 7.18
N TYR A 266 -2.65 9.00 7.09
CA TYR A 266 -2.55 8.00 6.03
C TYR A 266 -3.69 6.98 6.06
N TYR A 267 -4.02 6.48 7.25
CA TYR A 267 -4.97 5.39 7.43
C TYR A 267 -6.41 5.73 7.01
N PRO A 268 -6.97 6.92 7.33
CA PRO A 268 -8.26 7.32 6.80
C PRO A 268 -8.20 7.64 5.31
N ARG A 269 -7.08 8.16 4.79
CA ARG A 269 -6.88 8.38 3.34
C ARG A 269 -6.94 7.06 2.57
N PHE A 270 -6.25 6.02 3.04
CA PHE A 270 -6.34 4.68 2.45
C PHE A 270 -7.78 4.14 2.48
N LEU A 271 -8.49 4.29 3.60
CA LEU A 271 -9.85 3.76 3.72
C LEU A 271 -10.83 4.48 2.78
N ALA A 272 -10.65 5.78 2.55
CA ALA A 272 -11.44 6.53 1.56
C ALA A 272 -11.21 6.04 0.13
N GLU A 273 -9.97 5.68 -0.22
CA GLU A 273 -9.67 5.07 -1.51
C GLU A 273 -10.28 3.67 -1.63
N LEU A 274 -10.27 2.88 -0.55
CA LEU A 274 -10.94 1.58 -0.55
C LEU A 274 -12.46 1.72 -0.69
N ASP A 275 -13.08 2.72 -0.05
CA ASP A 275 -14.51 3.01 -0.23
C ASP A 275 -14.85 3.29 -1.69
N ARG A 276 -14.03 4.10 -2.36
CA ARG A 276 -14.18 4.38 -3.79
C ARG A 276 -14.20 3.08 -4.58
N VAL A 277 -13.19 2.24 -4.41
CA VAL A 277 -13.07 0.98 -5.16
C VAL A 277 -14.29 0.09 -4.93
N VAL A 278 -14.69 -0.09 -3.67
CA VAL A 278 -15.80 -0.95 -3.28
C VAL A 278 -17.14 -0.42 -3.77
N LEU A 279 -17.43 0.87 -3.58
CA LEU A 279 -18.70 1.47 -3.94
C LEU A 279 -18.87 1.59 -5.46
N THR A 280 -17.78 1.77 -6.20
CA THR A 280 -17.86 1.95 -7.66
C THR A 280 -17.92 0.64 -8.44
N ARG A 281 -17.60 -0.51 -7.81
CA ARG A 281 -17.57 -1.84 -8.46
C ARG A 281 -18.84 -2.15 -9.25
N SER A 282 -20.01 -1.88 -8.67
CA SER A 282 -21.32 -2.17 -9.28
C SER A 282 -22.19 -0.92 -9.44
N ALA A 283 -21.64 0.27 -9.20
CA ALA A 283 -22.39 1.51 -9.30
C ALA A 283 -22.74 1.87 -10.76
N PRO A 284 -23.80 2.67 -10.99
CA PRO A 284 -24.06 3.27 -12.30
C PRO A 284 -22.85 4.03 -12.84
N GLU A 285 -22.69 4.08 -14.17
CA GLU A 285 -21.55 4.73 -14.82
C GLU A 285 -21.36 6.19 -14.37
N GLU A 286 -22.45 6.93 -14.20
CA GLU A 286 -22.43 8.30 -13.70
C GLU A 286 -21.73 8.43 -12.34
N VAL A 287 -22.05 7.55 -11.39
CA VAL A 287 -21.43 7.52 -10.07
C VAL A 287 -19.96 7.13 -10.17
N ARG A 288 -19.61 6.18 -11.05
CA ARG A 288 -18.21 5.77 -11.27
C ARG A 288 -17.36 6.92 -11.80
N VAL A 289 -17.90 7.69 -12.74
CA VAL A 289 -17.24 8.88 -13.31
C VAL A 289 -17.06 9.95 -12.23
N LEU A 290 -18.13 10.30 -11.50
CA LEU A 290 -18.06 11.30 -10.42
C LEU A 290 -17.04 10.92 -9.34
N ALA A 291 -17.03 9.66 -8.91
CA ALA A 291 -16.10 9.18 -7.89
C ALA A 291 -14.65 9.17 -8.40
N ARG A 292 -14.41 8.89 -9.70
CA ARG A 292 -13.09 8.96 -10.33
C ARG A 292 -12.59 10.40 -10.41
N GLU A 293 -13.42 11.33 -10.88
CA GLU A 293 -13.06 12.75 -10.97
C GLU A 293 -12.79 13.34 -9.57
N LEU A 294 -13.58 12.96 -8.56
CA LEU A 294 -13.36 13.38 -7.17
C LEU A 294 -12.03 12.85 -6.63
N HIS A 295 -11.72 11.57 -6.89
CA HIS A 295 -10.44 10.97 -6.55
C HIS A 295 -9.27 11.69 -7.22
N GLU A 296 -9.35 11.94 -8.53
CA GLU A 296 -8.29 12.61 -9.29
C GLU A 296 -8.05 14.02 -8.77
N ALA A 297 -9.11 14.79 -8.52
CA ALA A 297 -9.02 16.13 -7.93
C ALA A 297 -8.38 16.12 -6.53
N ALA A 298 -8.79 15.18 -5.67
CA ALA A 298 -8.23 15.03 -4.32
C ALA A 298 -6.74 14.64 -4.36
N ALA A 299 -6.39 13.65 -5.19
CA ALA A 299 -5.01 13.17 -5.33
C ALA A 299 -4.10 14.24 -5.95
N GLU A 300 -4.57 14.97 -6.97
CA GLU A 300 -3.81 16.07 -7.58
C GLU A 300 -3.55 17.18 -6.56
N TYR A 301 -4.56 17.60 -5.80
CA TYR A 301 -4.42 18.64 -4.79
C TYR A 301 -3.38 18.27 -3.73
N THR A 302 -3.40 17.02 -3.26
CA THR A 302 -2.40 16.52 -2.31
C THR A 302 -1.00 16.49 -2.94
N ARG A 303 -0.86 15.94 -4.15
CA ARG A 303 0.44 15.84 -4.85
C ARG A 303 1.03 17.22 -5.17
N ASP A 304 0.22 18.17 -5.59
CA ASP A 304 0.65 19.56 -5.81
C ASP A 304 1.08 20.23 -4.53
N THR A 305 0.35 20.00 -3.43
CA THR A 305 0.75 20.53 -2.12
C THR A 305 2.07 19.91 -1.66
N ALA A 306 2.27 18.62 -1.86
CA ALA A 306 3.52 17.94 -1.57
C ALA A 306 4.69 18.51 -2.40
N ARG A 307 4.48 18.71 -3.72
CA ARG A 307 5.47 19.36 -4.60
C ARG A 307 5.78 20.78 -4.14
N TRP A 308 4.75 21.57 -3.83
CA TRP A 308 4.90 22.92 -3.31
C TRP A 308 5.70 22.93 -2.00
N ARG A 309 5.41 22.02 -1.07
CA ARG A 309 6.12 21.89 0.21
C ARG A 309 7.62 21.67 -0.02
N ILE A 310 7.97 20.74 -0.92
CA ILE A 310 9.37 20.46 -1.28
C ILE A 310 10.04 21.72 -1.88
N ALA A 311 9.39 22.36 -2.85
CA ALA A 311 9.92 23.57 -3.47
C ALA A 311 10.06 24.75 -2.48
N ALA A 312 9.09 24.92 -1.58
CA ALA A 312 9.11 25.95 -0.55
C ALA A 312 10.28 25.72 0.41
N HIS A 313 10.54 24.45 0.76
CA HIS A 313 11.69 24.08 1.56
C HIS A 313 13.02 24.40 0.87
N GLU A 314 13.18 24.00 -0.39
CA GLU A 314 14.39 24.30 -1.18
C GLU A 314 14.62 25.80 -1.31
N HIS A 315 13.56 26.58 -1.51
CA HIS A 315 13.62 28.03 -1.53
C HIS A 315 14.09 28.63 -0.20
N GLN A 316 13.58 28.14 0.94
CA GLN A 316 14.04 28.57 2.27
C GLN A 316 15.52 28.22 2.52
N ARG A 317 15.98 27.05 2.09
CA ARG A 317 17.41 26.68 2.15
C ARG A 317 18.27 27.61 1.30
N ALA A 318 17.82 27.93 0.09
CA ALA A 318 18.54 28.85 -0.79
C ALA A 318 18.64 30.26 -0.16
N LEU A 319 17.58 30.75 0.49
CA LEU A 319 17.59 32.01 1.24
C LEU A 319 18.56 31.97 2.43
N ALA A 320 18.59 30.88 3.20
CA ALA A 320 19.52 30.73 4.32
C ALA A 320 20.98 30.78 3.84
N VAL A 321 21.33 30.04 2.78
CA VAL A 321 22.66 30.08 2.17
C VAL A 321 23.01 31.48 1.67
N GLU A 322 22.08 32.20 1.05
CA GLU A 322 22.32 33.56 0.57
C GLU A 322 22.54 34.55 1.74
N ARG A 323 21.82 34.39 2.86
CA ARG A 323 22.01 35.20 4.08
C ARG A 323 23.39 35.00 4.69
N GLU A 324 23.96 33.80 4.59
CA GLU A 324 25.29 33.45 5.10
C GLU A 324 26.44 33.87 4.16
N ARG A 325 26.16 34.22 2.89
CA ARG A 325 27.22 34.61 1.95
C ARG A 325 27.94 35.89 2.38
N PRO A 326 29.26 35.99 2.25
CA PRO A 326 29.98 37.25 2.46
C PRO A 326 29.45 38.37 1.55
N THR A 327 29.37 39.60 2.09
CA THR A 327 28.77 40.76 1.40
C THR A 327 29.36 41.00 0.00
N TRP A 328 30.68 40.82 -0.17
CA TRP A 328 31.35 40.99 -1.47
C TRP A 328 30.89 39.97 -2.53
N LYS A 329 30.51 38.75 -2.15
CA LYS A 329 29.96 37.75 -3.09
C LYS A 329 28.53 38.07 -3.51
N ARG A 330 27.75 38.71 -2.64
CA ARG A 330 26.37 39.15 -2.95
C ARG A 330 26.34 40.26 -4.00
N VAL A 331 27.32 41.18 -3.95
CA VAL A 331 27.49 42.24 -4.94
C VAL A 331 27.80 41.70 -6.34
N LEU A 332 28.56 40.60 -6.43
CA LEU A 332 28.95 39.98 -7.72
C LEU A 332 27.87 39.06 -8.33
N ARG A 333 26.85 38.66 -7.55
CA ARG A 333 25.69 37.87 -8.02
C ARG A 333 24.39 38.46 -7.44
N PRO A 334 23.85 39.53 -8.04
CA PRO A 334 22.69 40.24 -7.48
C PRO A 334 21.37 39.45 -7.57
N ARG A 335 21.32 38.33 -8.31
CA ARG A 335 20.13 37.47 -8.36
C ARG A 335 20.10 36.58 -7.13
N GLY A 336 19.34 37.02 -6.12
CA GLY A 336 18.93 36.18 -5.00
C GLY A 336 18.02 35.02 -5.46
N PRO A 337 17.56 34.17 -4.52
CA PRO A 337 16.57 33.14 -4.82
C PRO A 337 15.36 33.79 -5.52
N GLY A 338 14.79 33.11 -6.52
CA GLY A 338 13.58 33.58 -7.22
C GLY A 338 12.38 33.76 -6.27
N ALA A 339 11.21 34.13 -6.80
CA ALA A 339 10.01 34.27 -5.96
C ALA A 339 9.70 32.96 -5.20
N ALA A 340 9.18 33.08 -3.98
CA ALA A 340 8.71 31.94 -3.20
C ALA A 340 7.59 31.22 -3.96
N PRO A 341 7.55 29.87 -3.95
CA PRO A 341 6.49 29.13 -4.61
C PRO A 341 5.15 29.38 -3.90
N VAL A 342 4.10 29.56 -4.70
CA VAL A 342 2.74 29.83 -4.21
C VAL A 342 2.05 28.51 -3.85
N PRO A 343 1.42 28.40 -2.67
CA PRO A 343 0.66 27.21 -2.32
C PRO A 343 -0.48 26.96 -3.32
N PRO A 344 -0.72 25.71 -3.75
CA PRO A 344 -1.84 25.39 -4.63
C PRO A 344 -3.16 25.67 -3.91
N ALA A 345 -4.17 26.16 -4.62
CA ALA A 345 -5.53 26.32 -4.09
C ALA A 345 -6.30 24.99 -4.16
N PRO A 346 -7.33 24.78 -3.32
CA PRO A 346 -8.25 23.65 -3.49
C PRO A 346 -8.84 23.62 -4.91
N PRO A 347 -9.06 22.44 -5.52
CA PRO A 347 -9.70 22.36 -6.83
C PRO A 347 -11.12 22.93 -6.78
N ALA A 348 -11.42 23.91 -7.63
CA ALA A 348 -12.75 24.53 -7.68
C ALA A 348 -13.87 23.51 -7.99
N ALA A 349 -13.54 22.46 -8.74
CA ALA A 349 -14.47 21.41 -9.13
C ALA A 349 -14.93 20.52 -7.95
N THR A 350 -14.18 20.43 -6.85
CA THR A 350 -14.49 19.51 -5.73
C THR A 350 -15.88 19.75 -5.15
N ALA A 351 -16.27 21.02 -4.95
CA ALA A 351 -17.59 21.35 -4.42
C ALA A 351 -18.72 20.91 -5.36
N THR A 352 -18.55 21.14 -6.67
CA THR A 352 -19.51 20.73 -7.70
C THR A 352 -19.61 19.21 -7.80
N LEU A 353 -18.49 18.50 -7.73
CA LEU A 353 -18.46 17.02 -7.74
C LEU A 353 -19.17 16.43 -6.53
N LEU A 354 -18.97 17.02 -5.34
CA LEU A 354 -19.66 16.59 -4.12
C LEU A 354 -21.17 16.84 -4.19
N GLU A 355 -21.60 17.97 -4.75
CA GLU A 355 -23.03 18.26 -4.93
C GLU A 355 -23.68 17.29 -5.93
N ALA A 356 -23.03 17.04 -7.07
CA ALA A 356 -23.49 16.06 -8.06
C ALA A 356 -23.57 14.65 -7.46
N LEU A 357 -22.53 14.25 -6.72
CA LEU A 357 -22.50 12.94 -6.07
C LEU A 357 -23.61 12.78 -5.03
N ARG A 358 -23.88 13.82 -4.23
CA ARG A 358 -24.98 13.82 -3.25
C ARG A 358 -26.35 13.58 -3.90
N GLY A 359 -26.55 14.04 -5.14
CA GLY A 359 -27.77 13.79 -5.90
C GLY A 359 -27.84 12.40 -6.53
N ALA A 360 -26.70 11.71 -6.66
CA ALA A 360 -26.57 10.47 -7.43
C ALA A 360 -26.48 9.19 -6.58
N VAL A 361 -26.22 9.30 -5.28
CA VAL A 361 -26.09 8.15 -4.36
C VAL A 361 -26.88 8.38 -3.06
N ASP A 362 -27.08 7.31 -2.28
CA ASP A 362 -27.68 7.43 -0.95
C ASP A 362 -26.75 8.12 0.07
N ASP A 363 -27.30 8.47 1.25
CA ASP A 363 -26.56 9.19 2.29
C ASP A 363 -25.31 8.44 2.80
N ASP A 364 -25.37 7.11 2.85
CA ASP A 364 -24.27 6.28 3.37
C ASP A 364 -23.13 6.17 2.35
N ALA A 365 -23.45 5.97 1.07
CA ALA A 365 -22.50 6.01 -0.04
C ALA A 365 -21.90 7.41 -0.19
N PHE A 366 -22.71 8.47 -0.08
CA PHE A 366 -22.23 9.84 -0.13
C PHE A 366 -21.25 10.13 1.02
N ALA A 367 -21.60 9.77 2.26
CA ALA A 367 -20.75 9.99 3.43
C ALA A 367 -19.38 9.29 3.30
N ARG A 368 -19.34 8.12 2.66
CA ARG A 368 -18.09 7.37 2.41
C ARG A 368 -17.27 7.99 1.29
N LEU A 369 -17.88 8.27 0.13
CA LEU A 369 -17.17 8.83 -1.02
C LEU A 369 -16.69 10.27 -0.77
N SER A 370 -17.42 11.07 0.01
CA SER A 370 -16.97 12.41 0.38
C SER A 370 -15.67 12.40 1.18
N ARG A 371 -15.30 11.28 1.81
CA ARG A 371 -14.03 11.13 2.53
C ARG A 371 -12.82 11.29 1.62
N LEU A 372 -12.94 11.05 0.32
CA LEU A 372 -11.86 11.29 -0.65
C LEU A 372 -11.38 12.75 -0.55
N ALA A 373 -12.31 13.70 -0.54
CA ALA A 373 -12.00 15.12 -0.42
C ALA A 373 -11.54 15.49 0.99
N THR A 374 -12.28 15.07 2.03
CA THR A 374 -12.00 15.53 3.40
C THR A 374 -10.65 15.01 3.92
N THR A 375 -10.31 13.75 3.64
CA THR A 375 -9.01 13.19 4.06
C THR A 375 -7.84 13.79 3.30
N ALA A 376 -8.02 14.13 2.02
CA ALA A 376 -7.03 14.88 1.26
C ALA A 376 -6.83 16.31 1.82
N GLU A 377 -7.92 17.01 2.18
CA GLU A 377 -7.84 18.33 2.82
C GLU A 377 -7.13 18.29 4.18
N GLU A 378 -7.38 17.27 4.99
CA GLU A 378 -6.69 17.05 6.27
C GLU A 378 -5.18 16.83 6.07
N HIS A 379 -4.81 16.00 5.09
CA HIS A 379 -3.41 15.77 4.75
C HIS A 379 -2.75 17.06 4.20
N VAL A 380 -3.43 17.80 3.32
CA VAL A 380 -2.94 19.10 2.82
C VAL A 380 -2.77 20.12 3.95
N ARG A 381 -3.68 20.15 4.92
CA ARG A 381 -3.53 20.99 6.12
C ARG A 381 -2.26 20.61 6.87
N TRP A 382 -2.03 19.32 7.10
CA TRP A 382 -0.80 18.82 7.71
C TRP A 382 0.44 19.25 6.92
N LEU A 383 0.45 19.11 5.59
CA LEU A 383 1.56 19.52 4.72
C LEU A 383 1.88 21.02 4.80
N ARG A 384 0.89 21.87 5.08
CA ARG A 384 1.06 23.33 5.17
C ARG A 384 1.49 23.79 6.56
N GLU A 385 0.95 23.18 7.61
CA GLU A 385 1.20 23.56 9.00
C GLU A 385 2.52 23.00 9.54
N THR A 386 2.95 21.85 9.01
CA THR A 386 4.21 21.20 9.36
C THR A 386 5.37 22.02 8.79
N PRO A 387 6.30 22.55 9.60
CA PRO A 387 7.44 23.28 9.05
C PRO A 387 8.33 22.35 8.21
N PRO A 388 9.02 22.86 7.18
CA PRO A 388 9.97 22.07 6.43
C PRO A 388 11.33 21.96 7.18
N THR A 389 11.98 20.81 7.08
CA THR A 389 13.22 20.48 7.82
C THR A 389 14.43 21.31 7.37
N LEU A 390 14.82 22.38 8.06
CA LEU A 390 16.02 23.16 7.70
C LEU A 390 17.37 22.49 8.05
N SER A 391 17.44 21.17 8.27
CA SER A 391 18.71 20.56 8.71
C SER A 391 19.77 20.62 7.60
N ALA A 392 20.93 21.15 7.99
CA ALA A 392 22.13 21.19 7.17
C ALA A 392 22.77 19.80 7.13
N ASP A 393 22.28 18.95 6.22
CA ASP A 393 22.98 17.75 5.75
C ASP A 393 23.31 17.86 4.26
#